data_AF-A0A6B1GLV1-F1
#
_entry.id   AF-A0A6B1GLV1-F1
#
_cell.length_a   1.000
_cell.length_b   1.000
_cell.length_c   1.000
_cell.angle_alpha   90.00
_cell.angle_beta   90.00
_cell.angle_gamma   90.00
#
_symmetry.space_group_name_H-M   'P 1'
#
loop_
_entity.id
_entity.type
_entity.pdbx_description
1 polymer ?
#
loop_
_entity_poly.entity_id
_entity_poly.type
_entity_poly.pdbx_seq_one_letter_code
_entity_poly.pdbx_strand_id
1 'polypeptide(L)'
;MGLLQGLGRLFGGQIADQVAAQSAEPLEYPAAISLEGVTLTLRFLERDDREAMLDFARKLPTHDLLFLRRDITDPSNVDQWIQDIEEGYYTTIAAVRDDVIVGYTSVATDRLGWTRHVAELRVLISHEMRGKNLGRLLTEQAFAFAKQRGVKKMMAQMTTDQEAAVKVFSRMGFQREARLRNQVMDRDGALHDLQIMSLDVDEFQAKIDVMLLSAQNEFLGI
;
A
#
# COMPACT_ATOMS: atom_id res chain seq x y z
N MET A 1 -3.68 35.23 -9.51
CA MET A 1 -3.22 34.63 -10.78
C MET A 1 -1.85 33.90 -10.67
N GLY A 2 -1.48 33.37 -9.48
CA GLY A 2 -0.18 32.71 -9.26
C GLY A 2 -0.23 31.33 -8.57
N LEU A 3 -1.42 30.85 -8.17
CA LEU A 3 -1.61 29.54 -7.51
C LEU A 3 -2.00 28.41 -8.48
N LEU A 4 -2.58 28.76 -9.64
CA LEU A 4 -3.02 27.79 -10.66
C LEU A 4 -1.85 27.12 -11.43
N GLN A 5 -0.66 27.74 -11.50
CA GLN A 5 0.50 27.13 -12.18
C GLN A 5 1.30 26.16 -11.30
N GLY A 6 1.12 26.19 -9.97
CA GLY A 6 1.81 25.29 -9.05
C GLY A 6 1.18 23.90 -8.97
N LEU A 7 -0.16 23.83 -8.99
CA LEU A 7 -0.91 22.57 -8.86
C LEU A 7 -0.96 21.77 -10.17
N GLY A 8 -1.03 22.45 -11.32
CA GLY A 8 -1.02 21.79 -12.65
C GLY A 8 0.32 21.16 -13.05
N ARG A 9 1.41 21.46 -12.33
CA ARG A 9 2.73 20.81 -12.52
C ARG A 9 2.99 19.66 -11.54
N LEU A 10 2.16 19.50 -10.50
CA LEU A 10 2.26 18.39 -9.54
C LEU A 10 1.43 17.17 -9.99
N PHE A 11 0.33 17.40 -10.71
CA PHE A 11 -0.54 16.36 -11.23
C PHE A 11 -1.03 16.79 -12.61
N GLY A 12 -0.67 16.03 -13.65
CA GLY A 12 -1.02 16.32 -15.04
C GLY A 12 -2.50 16.63 -15.21
N GLY A 13 -2.78 17.71 -15.95
CA GLY A 13 -4.12 18.21 -16.23
C GLY A 13 -4.95 17.21 -17.04
N GLN A 14 -5.63 16.33 -16.31
CA GLN A 14 -6.85 15.56 -16.65
C GLN A 14 -7.24 14.59 -15.52
N ILE A 15 -6.51 14.60 -14.39
CA ILE A 15 -6.73 13.72 -13.24
C ILE A 15 -7.61 14.36 -12.14
N ALA A 16 -7.90 15.68 -12.23
CA ALA A 16 -8.74 16.38 -11.25
C ALA A 16 -10.17 15.81 -11.16
N ASP A 17 -10.69 15.23 -12.25
CA ASP A 17 -12.02 14.63 -12.31
C ASP A 17 -12.07 13.18 -11.79
N GLN A 18 -10.91 12.57 -11.48
CA GLN A 18 -10.80 11.19 -10.97
C GLN A 18 -10.20 11.08 -9.56
N VAL A 19 -9.76 12.18 -8.95
CA VAL A 19 -9.15 12.19 -7.59
C VAL A 19 -10.18 12.36 -6.47
N ALA A 20 -11.47 12.54 -6.80
CA ALA A 20 -12.51 12.87 -5.82
C ALA A 20 -13.42 11.71 -5.37
N ALA A 21 -13.23 10.46 -5.80
CA ALA A 21 -14.11 9.37 -5.32
C ALA A 21 -13.47 7.98 -5.41
N GLN A 22 -13.10 7.42 -4.24
CA GLN A 22 -13.17 6.00 -3.81
C GLN A 22 -12.18 5.79 -2.66
N SER A 23 -12.51 5.61 -1.38
CA SER A 23 -13.67 5.84 -0.52
C SER A 23 -13.11 5.79 0.92
N ALA A 24 -13.71 6.51 1.88
CA ALA A 24 -13.36 6.37 3.31
C ALA A 24 -13.73 4.99 3.90
N GLU A 25 -14.33 4.14 3.07
CA GLU A 25 -14.80 2.78 3.33
C GLU A 25 -14.14 1.82 2.33
N PRO A 26 -13.89 0.54 2.70
CA PRO A 26 -13.39 -0.46 1.78
C PRO A 26 -14.38 -0.70 0.64
N LEU A 27 -13.86 -1.09 -0.52
CA LEU A 27 -14.70 -1.61 -1.60
C LEU A 27 -15.44 -2.88 -1.16
N GLU A 28 -16.55 -3.18 -1.84
CA GLU A 28 -17.19 -4.49 -1.74
C GLU A 28 -16.39 -5.50 -2.58
N TYR A 29 -15.80 -6.50 -1.92
CA TYR A 29 -14.94 -7.50 -2.56
C TYR A 29 -15.72 -8.76 -2.94
N PRO A 30 -15.42 -9.40 -4.10
CA PRO A 30 -14.44 -8.96 -5.11
C PRO A 30 -14.92 -7.72 -5.90
N ALA A 31 -14.01 -6.78 -6.15
CA ALA A 31 -14.30 -5.53 -6.85
C ALA A 31 -13.63 -5.50 -8.23
N ALA A 32 -14.40 -5.21 -9.28
CA ALA A 32 -13.87 -4.95 -10.61
C ALA A 32 -13.47 -3.47 -10.74
N ILE A 33 -12.24 -3.21 -11.19
CA ILE A 33 -11.70 -1.86 -11.37
C ILE A 33 -11.03 -1.72 -12.73
N SER A 34 -10.89 -0.48 -13.21
CA SER A 34 -10.11 -0.15 -14.40
C SER A 34 -9.13 0.98 -14.07
N LEU A 35 -7.84 0.76 -14.35
CA LEU A 35 -6.78 1.73 -14.11
C LEU A 35 -5.94 1.89 -15.38
N GLU A 36 -5.90 3.09 -15.95
CA GLU A 36 -5.12 3.39 -17.17
C GLU A 36 -5.41 2.39 -18.31
N GLY A 37 -6.69 2.02 -18.49
CA GLY A 37 -7.15 1.07 -19.50
C GLY A 37 -6.90 -0.41 -19.18
N VAL A 38 -6.37 -0.74 -18.00
CA VAL A 38 -6.17 -2.12 -17.53
C VAL A 38 -7.28 -2.50 -16.56
N THR A 39 -8.04 -3.54 -16.90
CA THR A 39 -9.06 -4.12 -16.01
C THR A 39 -8.40 -5.05 -14.99
N LEU A 40 -8.77 -4.92 -13.72
CA LEU A 40 -8.29 -5.75 -12.62
C LEU A 40 -9.47 -6.18 -11.74
N THR A 41 -9.28 -7.26 -11.00
CA THR A 41 -10.12 -7.64 -9.87
C THR A 41 -9.33 -7.46 -8.59
N LEU A 42 -9.85 -6.66 -7.65
CA LEU A 42 -9.38 -6.66 -6.28
C LEU A 42 -10.18 -7.70 -5.49
N ARG A 43 -9.49 -8.56 -4.74
CA ARG A 43 -10.12 -9.54 -3.84
C ARG A 43 -9.19 -9.91 -2.69
N PHE A 44 -9.73 -10.53 -1.65
CA PHE A 44 -8.89 -11.08 -0.59
C PHE A 44 -7.97 -12.18 -1.15
N LEU A 45 -6.77 -12.26 -0.59
CA LEU A 45 -5.86 -13.37 -0.83
C LEU A 45 -6.38 -14.62 -0.11
N GLU A 46 -6.47 -15.72 -0.83
CA GLU A 46 -6.97 -17.00 -0.34
C GLU A 46 -5.88 -18.08 -0.41
N ARG A 47 -6.12 -19.23 0.21
CA ARG A 47 -5.17 -20.34 0.26
C ARG A 47 -4.78 -20.84 -1.14
N ASP A 48 -5.71 -20.83 -2.08
CA ASP A 48 -5.50 -21.30 -3.45
C ASP A 48 -4.60 -20.35 -4.27
N ASP A 49 -4.33 -19.13 -3.78
CA ASP A 49 -3.43 -18.17 -4.42
C ASP A 49 -1.95 -18.46 -4.18
N ARG A 50 -1.62 -19.48 -3.39
CA ARG A 50 -0.24 -19.79 -2.98
C ARG A 50 0.76 -19.76 -4.15
N GLU A 51 0.45 -20.49 -5.22
CA GLU A 51 1.34 -20.57 -6.39
C GLU A 51 1.38 -19.25 -7.15
N ALA A 52 0.24 -18.58 -7.34
CA ALA A 52 0.17 -17.27 -8.00
C ALA A 52 0.97 -16.21 -7.23
N MET A 53 0.98 -16.27 -5.90
CA MET A 53 1.77 -15.38 -5.05
C MET A 53 3.27 -15.66 -5.16
N LEU A 54 3.68 -16.94 -5.21
CA LEU A 54 5.08 -17.32 -5.43
C LEU A 54 5.56 -16.85 -6.81
N ASP A 55 4.74 -17.02 -7.84
CA ASP A 55 5.04 -16.56 -9.20
C ASP A 55 5.15 -15.04 -9.28
N PHE A 56 4.26 -14.31 -8.58
CA PHE A 56 4.35 -12.86 -8.46
C PHE A 56 5.66 -12.44 -7.76
N ALA A 57 5.95 -13.03 -6.60
CA ALA A 57 7.12 -12.69 -5.79
C ALA A 57 8.44 -12.93 -6.54
N ARG A 58 8.57 -14.06 -7.23
CA ARG A 58 9.79 -14.44 -7.97
C ARG A 58 10.07 -13.57 -9.20
N LYS A 59 9.06 -12.86 -9.71
CA LYS A 59 9.21 -11.90 -10.82
C LYS A 59 9.67 -10.52 -10.33
N LEU A 60 9.66 -10.25 -9.03
CA LEU A 60 10.10 -8.98 -8.49
C LEU A 60 11.63 -8.97 -8.29
N PRO A 61 12.28 -7.81 -8.50
CA PRO A 61 13.68 -7.64 -8.11
C PRO A 61 13.85 -7.96 -6.62
N THR A 62 14.92 -8.67 -6.25
CA THR A 62 15.21 -9.02 -4.85
C THR A 62 15.16 -7.81 -3.93
N HIS A 63 15.67 -6.67 -4.41
CA HIS A 63 15.70 -5.43 -3.67
C HIS A 63 14.30 -4.92 -3.26
N ASP A 64 13.28 -5.18 -4.07
CA ASP A 64 11.89 -4.79 -3.80
C ASP A 64 11.24 -5.68 -2.73
N LEU A 65 11.92 -6.72 -2.26
CA LEU A 65 11.44 -7.67 -1.25
C LEU A 65 12.14 -7.50 0.11
N LEU A 66 13.29 -6.82 0.16
CA LEU A 66 14.16 -6.79 1.35
C LEU A 66 13.53 -6.15 2.59
N PHE A 67 12.49 -5.34 2.43
CA PHE A 67 11.78 -4.73 3.55
C PHE A 67 10.74 -5.66 4.19
N LEU A 68 10.43 -6.79 3.56
CA LEU A 68 9.46 -7.74 4.09
C LEU A 68 10.06 -8.49 5.28
N ARG A 69 9.23 -8.77 6.29
CA ARG A 69 9.63 -9.58 7.45
C ARG A 69 9.98 -11.03 7.11
N ARG A 70 9.59 -11.49 5.92
CA ARG A 70 9.80 -12.86 5.41
C ARG A 70 10.10 -12.81 3.91
N ASP A 71 10.94 -13.72 3.44
CA ASP A 71 11.17 -13.90 1.99
C ASP A 71 9.96 -14.63 1.39
N ILE A 72 9.10 -13.91 0.70
CA ILE A 72 7.88 -14.43 0.07
C ILE A 72 8.14 -15.22 -1.23
N THR A 73 9.40 -15.42 -1.62
CA THR A 73 9.74 -16.35 -2.71
C THR A 73 9.98 -17.79 -2.21
N ASP A 74 10.15 -17.95 -0.90
CA ASP A 74 10.22 -19.24 -0.22
C ASP A 74 8.79 -19.77 0.01
N PRO A 75 8.44 -20.97 -0.51
CA PRO A 75 7.12 -21.55 -0.35
C PRO A 75 6.67 -21.68 1.11
N SER A 76 7.57 -22.01 2.04
CA SER A 76 7.24 -22.18 3.45
C SER A 76 6.83 -20.86 4.13
N ASN A 77 7.44 -19.75 3.72
CA ASN A 77 7.08 -18.41 4.22
C ASN A 77 5.71 -17.97 3.69
N VAL A 78 5.35 -18.35 2.47
CA VAL A 78 4.03 -18.10 1.89
C VAL A 78 2.97 -18.96 2.59
N ASP A 79 3.26 -20.23 2.89
CA ASP A 79 2.37 -21.11 3.67
C ASP A 79 2.06 -20.50 5.05
N GLN A 80 3.11 -20.06 5.76
CA GLN A 80 2.93 -19.40 7.05
C GLN A 80 2.13 -18.10 6.91
N TRP A 81 2.32 -17.34 5.82
CA TRP A 81 1.55 -16.12 5.58
C TRP A 81 0.07 -16.39 5.40
N ILE A 82 -0.27 -17.39 4.59
CA ILE A 82 -1.66 -17.80 4.36
C ILE A 82 -2.29 -18.21 5.70
N GLN A 83 -1.58 -18.99 6.52
CA GLN A 83 -2.04 -19.32 7.86
C GLN A 83 -2.26 -18.07 8.73
N ASP A 84 -1.32 -17.12 8.72
CA ASP A 84 -1.47 -15.89 9.49
C ASP A 84 -2.68 -15.03 9.02
N ILE A 85 -3.05 -15.11 7.73
CA ILE A 85 -4.25 -14.47 7.18
C ILE A 85 -5.51 -15.16 7.72
N GLU A 86 -5.57 -16.49 7.69
CA GLU A 86 -6.70 -17.27 8.20
C GLU A 86 -6.89 -17.07 9.72
N GLU A 87 -5.80 -16.88 10.47
CA GLU A 87 -5.82 -16.58 11.91
C GLU A 87 -6.13 -15.09 12.21
N GLY A 88 -6.22 -14.26 11.16
CA GLY A 88 -6.61 -12.85 11.23
C GLY A 88 -5.50 -11.89 11.65
N TYR A 89 -4.22 -12.30 11.63
CA TYR A 89 -3.09 -11.40 11.86
C TYR A 89 -2.84 -10.46 10.68
N TYR A 90 -3.20 -10.92 9.48
CA TYR A 90 -3.05 -10.16 8.25
C TYR A 90 -4.38 -10.02 7.54
N THR A 91 -4.53 -8.92 6.81
CA THR A 91 -5.53 -8.84 5.75
C THR A 91 -4.87 -8.36 4.50
N THR A 92 -4.95 -9.21 3.51
CA THR A 92 -4.25 -9.05 2.25
C THR A 92 -5.27 -8.99 1.13
N ILE A 93 -5.14 -7.97 0.29
CA ILE A 93 -5.95 -7.76 -0.90
C ILE A 93 -5.01 -7.91 -2.08
N ALA A 94 -5.30 -8.87 -2.95
CA ALA A 94 -4.61 -9.07 -4.21
C ALA A 94 -5.29 -8.26 -5.32
N ALA A 95 -4.48 -7.67 -6.20
CA ALA A 95 -4.91 -7.16 -7.49
C ALA A 95 -4.59 -8.20 -8.55
N VAL A 96 -5.63 -8.69 -9.23
CA VAL A 96 -5.55 -9.81 -10.16
C VAL A 96 -5.91 -9.35 -11.57
N ARG A 97 -5.13 -9.77 -12.56
CA ARG A 97 -5.38 -9.58 -14.01
C ARG A 97 -5.26 -10.94 -14.68
N ASP A 98 -6.33 -11.42 -15.31
CA ASP A 98 -6.35 -12.71 -16.02
C ASP A 98 -5.79 -13.86 -15.16
N ASP A 99 -6.29 -13.99 -13.92
CA ASP A 99 -5.84 -14.94 -12.89
C ASP A 99 -4.39 -14.78 -12.40
N VAL A 100 -3.67 -13.73 -12.85
CA VAL A 100 -2.32 -13.41 -12.40
C VAL A 100 -2.35 -12.29 -11.36
N ILE A 101 -1.72 -12.51 -10.21
CA ILE A 101 -1.49 -11.45 -9.22
C ILE A 101 -0.49 -10.44 -9.80
N VAL A 102 -0.90 -9.18 -9.89
CA VAL A 102 -0.06 -8.07 -10.41
C VAL A 102 0.29 -7.05 -9.33
N GLY A 103 -0.21 -7.22 -8.12
CA GLY A 103 0.13 -6.45 -6.94
C GLY A 103 -0.69 -6.88 -5.73
N TYR A 104 -0.30 -6.46 -4.54
CA TYR A 104 -1.09 -6.66 -3.34
C TYR A 104 -0.84 -5.56 -2.31
N THR A 105 -1.78 -5.41 -1.39
CA THR A 105 -1.56 -4.73 -0.11
C THR A 105 -1.81 -5.69 1.03
N SER A 106 -1.10 -5.52 2.14
CA SER A 106 -1.33 -6.28 3.37
C SER A 106 -1.25 -5.36 4.57
N VAL A 107 -2.25 -5.48 5.46
CA VAL A 107 -2.28 -4.82 6.76
C VAL A 107 -2.05 -5.88 7.82
N ALA A 108 -0.90 -5.81 8.48
CA ALA A 108 -0.58 -6.65 9.62
C ALA A 108 -1.00 -5.94 10.90
N THR A 109 -1.85 -6.55 11.71
CA THR A 109 -2.22 -6.01 13.03
C THR A 109 -1.70 -6.93 14.11
N ASP A 110 -1.04 -6.35 15.11
CA ASP A 110 -0.63 -7.09 16.29
C ASP A 110 -1.87 -7.37 17.18
N ARG A 111 -2.00 -8.60 17.71
CA ARG A 111 -3.05 -8.93 18.69
C ARG A 111 -2.60 -8.63 20.12
N LEU A 112 -1.34 -8.21 20.33
CA LEU A 112 -0.82 -7.85 21.65
C LEU A 112 -1.47 -6.57 22.18
N GLY A 113 -1.83 -6.60 23.47
CA GLY A 113 -2.76 -5.61 24.05
C GLY A 113 -2.34 -4.15 23.93
N TRP A 114 -1.04 -3.83 24.06
CA TRP A 114 -0.55 -2.45 24.02
C TRP A 114 -0.37 -1.92 22.59
N THR A 115 -0.12 -2.80 21.63
CA THR A 115 0.20 -2.47 20.23
C THR A 115 -0.95 -2.77 19.27
N ARG A 116 -2.11 -3.25 19.76
CA ARG A 116 -3.31 -3.54 18.94
C ARG A 116 -3.80 -2.40 18.03
N HIS A 117 -3.44 -1.15 18.36
CA HIS A 117 -3.80 0.05 17.60
C HIS A 117 -2.77 0.38 16.49
N VAL A 118 -1.70 -0.38 16.40
CA VAL A 118 -0.62 -0.20 15.42
C VAL A 118 -0.75 -1.28 14.35
N ALA A 119 -0.70 -0.87 13.09
CA ALA A 119 -0.66 -1.79 11.96
C ALA A 119 0.56 -1.52 11.08
N GLU A 120 1.05 -2.57 10.43
CA GLU A 120 2.08 -2.48 9.40
C GLU A 120 1.45 -2.65 8.02
N LEU A 121 1.66 -1.64 7.16
CA LEU A 121 1.29 -1.62 5.76
C LEU A 121 2.43 -2.18 4.91
N ARG A 122 2.07 -3.08 4.00
CA ARG A 122 2.93 -3.57 2.92
C ARG A 122 2.21 -3.42 1.60
N VAL A 123 2.86 -2.84 0.59
CA VAL A 123 2.31 -2.70 -0.76
C VAL A 123 3.38 -3.11 -1.76
N LEU A 124 3.09 -4.11 -2.59
CA LEU A 124 3.97 -4.55 -3.67
C LEU A 124 3.22 -4.53 -4.99
N ILE A 125 3.91 -4.13 -6.05
CA ILE A 125 3.33 -3.95 -7.38
C ILE A 125 4.32 -4.48 -8.41
N SER A 126 3.80 -5.28 -9.34
CA SER A 126 4.53 -5.74 -10.51
C SER A 126 5.08 -4.56 -11.31
N HIS A 127 6.19 -4.77 -12.01
CA HIS A 127 6.81 -3.72 -12.81
C HIS A 127 5.84 -3.10 -13.83
N GLU A 128 5.02 -3.93 -14.50
CA GLU A 128 4.05 -3.52 -15.52
C GLU A 128 2.92 -2.63 -14.99
N MET A 129 2.61 -2.73 -13.70
CA MET A 129 1.53 -1.97 -13.05
C MET A 129 2.01 -0.72 -12.30
N ARG A 130 3.33 -0.45 -12.31
CA ARG A 130 3.87 0.80 -11.76
C ARG A 130 3.45 1.99 -12.61
N GLY A 131 3.24 3.14 -11.98
CA GLY A 131 2.78 4.36 -12.66
C GLY A 131 1.31 4.35 -13.09
N LYS A 132 0.56 3.26 -12.84
CA LYS A 132 -0.87 3.15 -13.19
C LYS A 132 -1.81 3.36 -11.99
N ASN A 133 -1.39 4.14 -11.00
CA ASN A 133 -2.14 4.43 -9.77
C ASN A 133 -2.54 3.22 -8.88
N LEU A 134 -2.18 1.99 -9.24
CA LEU A 134 -2.51 0.79 -8.46
C LEU A 134 -1.99 0.86 -7.01
N GLY A 135 -0.78 1.38 -6.80
CA GLY A 135 -0.20 1.53 -5.46
C GLY A 135 -0.96 2.48 -4.56
N ARG A 136 -1.49 3.57 -5.14
CA ARG A 136 -2.34 4.53 -4.44
C ARG A 136 -3.63 3.85 -4.01
N LEU A 137 -4.33 3.21 -4.96
CA LEU A 137 -5.58 2.50 -4.69
C LEU A 137 -5.41 1.40 -3.61
N LEU A 138 -4.39 0.56 -3.74
CA LEU A 138 -4.06 -0.48 -2.76
C LEU A 138 -3.74 0.09 -1.38
N THR A 139 -3.08 1.25 -1.32
CA THR A 139 -2.82 1.94 -0.04
C THR A 139 -4.13 2.46 0.57
N GLU A 140 -4.99 3.09 -0.23
CA GLU A 140 -6.31 3.59 0.22
C GLU A 140 -7.16 2.46 0.79
N GLN A 141 -7.22 1.31 0.12
CA GLN A 141 -7.96 0.15 0.61
C GLN A 141 -7.40 -0.38 1.93
N ALA A 142 -6.06 -0.40 2.10
CA ALA A 142 -5.46 -0.78 3.36
C ALA A 142 -5.81 0.19 4.51
N PHE A 143 -5.83 1.49 4.26
CA PHE A 143 -6.25 2.47 5.27
C PHE A 143 -7.72 2.31 5.64
N ALA A 144 -8.60 2.04 4.67
CA ALA A 144 -10.00 1.80 4.94
C ALA A 144 -10.20 0.57 5.87
N PHE A 145 -9.48 -0.54 5.63
CA PHE A 145 -9.51 -1.70 6.53
C PHE A 145 -8.91 -1.41 7.91
N ALA A 146 -7.80 -0.68 7.96
CA ALA A 146 -7.16 -0.33 9.22
C ALA A 146 -8.09 0.48 10.11
N LYS A 147 -8.81 1.44 9.52
CA LYS A 147 -9.84 2.23 10.20
C LYS A 147 -10.96 1.36 10.76
N GLN A 148 -11.52 0.45 9.97
CA GLN A 148 -12.55 -0.48 10.44
C GLN A 148 -12.10 -1.35 11.63
N ARG A 149 -10.79 -1.57 11.76
CA ARG A 149 -10.18 -2.31 12.88
C ARG A 149 -9.77 -1.46 14.07
N GLY A 150 -10.04 -0.16 14.05
CA GLY A 150 -9.64 0.76 15.11
C GLY A 150 -8.12 0.98 15.19
N VAL A 151 -7.40 0.76 14.09
CA VAL A 151 -5.99 1.13 13.99
C VAL A 151 -5.88 2.64 14.08
N LYS A 152 -4.95 3.10 14.91
CA LYS A 152 -4.62 4.52 15.12
C LYS A 152 -3.29 4.92 14.50
N LYS A 153 -2.37 3.98 14.36
CA LYS A 153 -1.05 4.21 13.77
C LYS A 153 -0.78 3.22 12.66
N MET A 154 -0.48 3.72 11.48
CA MET A 154 0.01 2.92 10.36
C MET A 154 1.53 3.07 10.25
N MET A 155 2.24 1.96 10.09
CA MET A 155 3.68 1.90 9.85
C MET A 155 3.97 1.33 8.47
N ALA A 156 5.01 1.82 7.81
CA ALA A 156 5.54 1.26 6.57
C ALA A 156 7.05 1.12 6.69
N GLN A 157 7.60 0.10 6.03
CA GLN A 157 9.04 -0.19 6.01
C GLN A 157 9.53 -0.22 4.57
N MET A 158 10.75 0.25 4.35
CA MET A 158 11.44 0.22 3.05
C MET A 158 12.95 0.29 3.27
N THR A 159 13.74 -0.27 2.35
CA THR A 159 15.20 -0.03 2.37
C THR A 159 15.48 1.43 2.02
N THR A 160 16.55 2.01 2.59
CA THR A 160 16.79 3.46 2.49
C THR A 160 17.05 3.97 1.07
N ASP A 161 17.49 3.10 0.18
CA ASP A 161 17.78 3.35 -1.23
C ASP A 161 16.53 3.25 -2.13
N GLN A 162 15.38 2.81 -1.61
CA GLN A 162 14.08 2.96 -2.27
C GLN A 162 13.54 4.40 -2.12
N GLU A 163 14.28 5.40 -2.61
CA GLU A 163 13.91 6.81 -2.49
C GLU A 163 12.53 7.13 -3.07
N ALA A 164 12.12 6.42 -4.12
CA ALA A 164 10.80 6.59 -4.73
C ALA A 164 9.68 6.21 -3.76
N ALA A 165 9.84 5.10 -3.03
CA ALA A 165 8.88 4.67 -2.01
C ALA A 165 8.81 5.70 -0.88
N VAL A 166 9.95 6.14 -0.34
CA VAL A 166 10.00 7.19 0.69
C VAL A 166 9.25 8.44 0.22
N LYS A 167 9.50 8.92 -1.00
CA LYS A 167 8.85 10.12 -1.56
C LYS A 167 7.33 9.93 -1.67
N VAL A 168 6.88 8.75 -2.10
CA VAL A 168 5.45 8.42 -2.19
C VAL A 168 4.81 8.42 -0.79
N PHE A 169 5.41 7.72 0.17
CA PHE A 169 4.90 7.68 1.55
C PHE A 169 4.91 9.05 2.24
N SER A 170 5.97 9.85 2.05
CA SER A 170 6.00 11.24 2.54
C SER A 170 4.89 12.11 1.95
N ARG A 171 4.58 11.97 0.65
CA ARG A 171 3.46 12.70 0.02
C ARG A 171 2.10 12.26 0.55
N MET A 172 1.96 11.01 0.97
CA MET A 172 0.77 10.51 1.68
C MET A 172 0.71 10.97 3.14
N GLY A 173 1.75 11.66 3.64
CA GLY A 173 1.80 12.22 4.99
C GLY A 173 2.58 11.38 5.99
N PHE A 174 3.13 10.23 5.61
CA PHE A 174 3.99 9.45 6.49
C PHE A 174 5.25 10.24 6.85
N GLN A 175 5.64 10.16 8.12
CA GLN A 175 6.85 10.77 8.64
C GLN A 175 7.90 9.69 8.91
N ARG A 176 9.17 10.03 8.76
CA ARG A 176 10.27 9.13 9.14
C ARG A 176 10.29 8.99 10.66
N GLU A 177 10.25 7.76 11.15
CA GLU A 177 10.24 7.48 12.59
C GLU A 177 11.58 6.93 13.07
N ALA A 178 12.15 5.96 12.34
CA ALA A 178 13.43 5.34 12.71
C ALA A 178 14.20 4.84 11.48
N ARG A 179 15.53 4.81 11.60
CA ARG A 179 16.42 4.13 10.66
C ARG A 179 17.17 3.04 11.41
N LEU A 180 16.98 1.80 11.00
CA LEU A 180 17.67 0.64 11.56
C LEU A 180 18.86 0.31 10.67
N ARG A 181 20.07 0.42 11.22
CA ARG A 181 21.30 0.23 10.45
C ARG A 181 21.60 -1.25 10.24
N ASN A 182 22.00 -1.64 9.03
CA ASN A 182 22.35 -3.01 8.67
C ASN A 182 21.30 -4.05 9.10
N GLN A 183 20.02 -3.67 9.02
CA GLN A 183 18.92 -4.43 9.58
C GLN A 183 18.51 -5.62 8.72
N VAL A 184 18.69 -5.51 7.40
CA VAL A 184 18.29 -6.54 6.44
C VAL A 184 19.50 -6.97 5.62
N MET A 185 19.54 -8.25 5.26
CA MET A 185 20.61 -8.86 4.47
C MET A 185 19.98 -9.43 3.20
N ASP A 186 20.56 -9.10 2.04
CA ASP A 186 20.14 -9.74 0.78
C ASP A 186 20.79 -11.11 0.58
N ARG A 187 20.49 -11.75 -0.55
CA ARG A 187 20.99 -13.08 -0.88
C ARG A 187 22.48 -13.14 -1.14
N ASP A 188 23.09 -12.01 -1.51
CA ASP A 188 24.53 -11.88 -1.75
C ASP A 188 25.28 -11.56 -0.44
N GLY A 189 24.56 -11.44 0.68
CA GLY A 189 25.11 -11.15 2.00
C GLY A 189 25.33 -9.66 2.26
N ALA A 190 24.91 -8.78 1.35
CA ALA A 190 25.04 -7.34 1.57
C ALA A 190 24.00 -6.86 2.58
N LEU A 191 24.45 -5.99 3.49
CA LEU A 191 23.63 -5.43 4.56
C LEU A 191 23.03 -4.09 4.10
N HIS A 192 21.76 -3.90 4.41
CA HIS A 192 21.00 -2.70 4.05
C HIS A 192 20.33 -2.09 5.27
N ASP A 193 20.19 -0.77 5.24
CA ASP A 193 19.47 -0.02 6.25
C ASP A 193 17.96 -0.06 5.96
N LEU A 194 17.17 -0.16 7.04
CA LEU A 194 15.72 -0.17 6.97
C LEU A 194 15.16 1.15 7.51
N GLN A 195 14.38 1.85 6.69
CA GLN A 195 13.63 3.03 7.09
C GLN A 195 12.24 2.62 7.55
N ILE A 196 11.89 3.01 8.77
CA ILE A 196 10.53 2.93 9.31
C ILE A 196 9.87 4.29 9.18
N MET A 197 8.71 4.34 8.55
CA MET A 197 7.87 5.53 8.48
C MET A 197 6.52 5.23 9.13
N SER A 198 5.87 6.26 9.68
CA SER A 198 4.54 6.11 10.25
C SER A 198 3.64 7.29 9.99
N LEU A 199 2.34 7.04 10.15
CA LEU A 199 1.27 8.00 9.98
C LEU A 199 0.20 7.72 11.04
N ASP A 200 -0.29 8.77 11.67
CA ASP A 200 -1.51 8.72 12.45
C ASP A 200 -2.71 8.62 11.49
N VAL A 201 -3.54 7.59 11.68
CA VAL A 201 -4.66 7.28 10.79
C VAL A 201 -5.75 8.37 10.86
N ASP A 202 -5.97 8.95 12.05
CA ASP A 202 -6.96 10.01 12.23
C ASP A 202 -6.46 11.31 11.54
N GLU A 203 -5.16 11.62 11.64
CA GLU A 203 -4.56 12.76 10.90
C GLU A 203 -4.64 12.61 9.37
N PHE A 204 -4.46 11.38 8.87
CA PHE A 204 -4.58 11.09 7.44
C PHE A 204 -6.01 11.35 6.93
N GLN A 205 -7.00 10.86 7.67
CA GLN A 205 -8.41 11.04 7.32
C GLN A 205 -8.79 12.52 7.28
N ALA A 206 -8.38 13.30 8.29
CA ALA A 206 -8.64 14.74 8.32
C ALA A 206 -8.08 15.46 7.09
N LYS A 207 -6.91 15.04 6.58
CA LYS A 207 -6.33 15.60 5.36
C LYS A 207 -7.12 15.21 4.10
N ILE A 208 -7.56 13.96 3.99
CA ILE A 208 -8.42 13.51 2.89
C ILE A 208 -9.74 14.29 2.89
N ASP A 209 -10.38 14.43 4.05
CA ASP A 209 -11.67 15.11 4.17
C ASP A 209 -11.57 16.58 3.77
N VAL A 210 -10.51 17.27 4.22
CA VAL A 210 -10.23 18.65 3.80
C VAL A 210 -9.98 18.75 2.30
N MET A 211 -9.25 17.80 1.71
CA MET A 211 -8.97 17.76 0.27
C MET A 211 -10.25 17.53 -0.55
N LEU A 212 -11.11 16.61 -0.11
CA LEU A 212 -12.41 16.33 -0.74
C LEU A 212 -13.36 17.53 -0.66
N LEU A 213 -13.44 18.20 0.50
CA LEU A 213 -14.22 19.43 0.67
C LEU A 213 -13.70 20.57 -0.22
N SER A 214 -12.38 20.71 -0.35
CA SER A 214 -11.78 21.73 -1.22
C SER A 214 -12.10 21.46 -2.70
N ALA A 215 -12.01 20.21 -3.13
CA ALA A 215 -12.37 19.81 -4.49
C ALA A 215 -13.87 20.03 -4.78
N GLN A 216 -14.75 19.71 -3.83
CA GLN A 216 -16.20 19.94 -3.97
C GLN A 216 -16.54 21.42 -4.07
N ASN A 217 -15.88 22.29 -3.30
CA ASN A 217 -16.10 23.74 -3.37
C ASN A 217 -15.61 24.35 -4.69
N GLU A 218 -14.45 23.90 -5.20
CA GLU A 218 -13.96 24.32 -6.51
C GLU A 218 -14.88 23.86 -7.66
N PHE A 219 -15.50 22.68 -7.54
CA PHE A 219 -16.51 22.19 -8.49
C PHE A 219 -17.85 22.94 -8.40
N LEU A 220 -18.23 23.43 -7.22
CA LEU A 220 -19.45 24.20 -7.01
C LEU A 220 -19.28 25.71 -7.29
N GLY A 221 -18.05 26.16 -7.59
CA GLY A 221 -17.78 27.54 -7.98
C GLY A 221 -18.02 28.57 -6.88
N ILE A 222 -17.83 28.18 -5.61
CA ILE A 222 -17.94 29.06 -4.43
C ILE A 222 -16.56 29.30 -3.82
#